data_AF-A0A7S0Z7M8-F1
#
_entry.id   AF-A0A7S0Z7M8-F1
#
_cell.length_a   1.000
_cell.length_b   1.000
_cell.length_c   1.000
_cell.angle_alpha   90.00
_cell.angle_beta   90.00
_cell.angle_gamma   90.00
#
_symmetry.space_group_name_H-M   'P 1'
#
loop_
_entity.id
_entity.type
_entity.pdbx_description
1 polymer ?
#
loop_
_entity_poly.entity_id
_entity_poly.type
_entity_poly.pdbx_seq_one_letter_code
_entity_poly.pdbx_strand_id
1 'polypeptide(L)'
;ALQSYAHADIAPVVRVRGKSTHVCELFHGATLSAEDASMQITMRLIERALVKRGRRANVVCSTTGEAGGALASASSGLKTMDAWIVYPGDDGGVSEAQEREMTCHVEDNVHPVKVSACPDGMSDIDAVVGALMRDEAFRMEHGLVCVNSCNVARVLSYVPVFFYAYSRVVSKEEYGREIVFSVPSSAFGYEFAGHVARMMGLPIAVVCACNPNGAA
;
A
#
# COMPACT_ATOMS: atom_id res chain seq x y z
N ALA A 1 -13.87 1.06 -5.77
CA ALA A 1 -12.72 0.73 -4.91
C ALA A 1 -12.92 1.38 -3.55
N LEU A 2 -12.80 2.70 -3.43
CA LEU A 2 -12.71 3.41 -2.14
C LEU A 2 -14.05 3.68 -1.41
N GLN A 3 -15.11 2.92 -1.69
CA GLN A 3 -16.44 3.16 -1.10
C GLN A 3 -16.55 2.72 0.37
N SER A 4 -15.59 1.93 0.87
CA SER A 4 -15.56 1.44 2.25
C SER A 4 -14.91 2.41 3.24
N TYR A 5 -14.46 3.58 2.78
CA TYR A 5 -13.83 4.58 3.65
C TYR A 5 -14.86 5.20 4.59
N ALA A 6 -14.48 5.33 5.87
CA ALA A 6 -15.34 5.89 6.90
C ALA A 6 -15.56 7.40 6.74
N HIS A 7 -14.64 8.09 6.08
CA HIS A 7 -14.70 9.53 5.85
C HIS A 7 -15.15 9.86 4.43
N ALA A 8 -16.12 10.77 4.28
CA ALA A 8 -16.70 11.13 2.99
C ALA A 8 -15.68 11.67 1.97
N ASP A 9 -14.69 12.44 2.46
CA ASP A 9 -13.59 12.95 1.64
C ASP A 9 -12.50 11.90 1.31
N ILE A 10 -12.58 10.68 1.86
CA ILE A 10 -11.60 9.59 1.76
C ILE A 10 -10.25 9.93 2.42
N ALA A 11 -9.63 11.04 2.02
CA ALA A 11 -8.35 11.54 2.49
C ALA A 11 -8.48 13.02 2.95
N PRO A 12 -9.17 13.33 4.07
CA PRO A 12 -9.36 14.72 4.49
C PRO A 12 -8.02 15.44 4.72
N VAL A 13 -7.98 16.72 4.36
CA VAL A 13 -6.81 17.58 4.57
C VAL A 13 -7.11 18.56 5.69
N VAL A 14 -6.50 18.34 6.85
CA VAL A 14 -6.76 19.09 8.07
C VAL A 14 -5.63 20.07 8.36
N ARG A 15 -5.97 21.25 8.85
CA ARG A 15 -4.97 22.25 9.24
C ARG A 15 -4.54 22.01 10.69
N VAL A 16 -3.25 21.79 10.93
CA VAL A 16 -2.72 21.38 12.25
C VAL A 16 -1.90 22.44 12.96
N ARG A 17 -1.20 23.32 12.24
CA ARG A 17 -0.36 24.36 12.85
C ARG A 17 -0.26 25.62 12.02
N GLY A 18 -0.48 26.76 12.67
CA GLY A 18 -0.39 28.08 12.04
C GLY A 18 -1.30 28.20 10.81
N LYS A 19 -0.90 29.04 9.86
CA LYS A 19 -1.66 29.26 8.62
C LYS A 19 -1.25 28.34 7.46
N SER A 20 -0.12 27.63 7.55
CA SER A 20 0.49 26.95 6.40
C SER A 20 0.65 25.43 6.55
N THR A 21 0.54 24.85 7.75
CA THR A 21 0.76 23.41 7.94
C THR A 21 -0.55 22.64 7.93
N HIS A 22 -0.61 21.65 7.04
CA HIS A 22 -1.73 20.75 6.84
C HIS A 22 -1.28 19.29 6.93
N VAL A 23 -2.19 18.40 7.28
CA VAL A 23 -2.01 16.95 7.29
C VAL A 23 -3.06 16.35 6.35
N CYS A 24 -2.62 15.52 5.41
CA CYS A 24 -3.49 14.69 4.60
C CYS A 24 -3.68 13.36 5.33
N GLU A 25 -4.87 13.12 5.88
CA GLU A 25 -5.17 11.93 6.67
C GLU A 25 -5.50 10.76 5.73
N LEU A 26 -4.58 9.81 5.62
CA LEU A 26 -4.72 8.66 4.70
C LEU A 26 -5.20 7.37 5.41
N PHE A 27 -5.61 7.49 6.68
CA PHE A 27 -5.92 6.37 7.58
C PHE A 27 -7.42 6.17 7.82
N HIS A 28 -8.29 6.67 6.94
CA HIS A 28 -9.76 6.49 7.07
C HIS A 28 -10.28 5.24 6.35
N GLY A 29 -9.37 4.37 5.91
CA GLY A 29 -9.67 3.08 5.30
C GLY A 29 -9.95 1.99 6.34
N ALA A 30 -10.06 0.75 5.86
CA ALA A 30 -10.47 -0.38 6.67
C ALA A 30 -9.43 -0.82 7.70
N THR A 31 -8.14 -0.53 7.46
CA THR A 31 -7.03 -0.94 8.34
C THR A 31 -6.29 0.26 8.92
N LEU A 32 -6.91 1.43 8.88
CA LEU A 32 -6.37 2.68 9.44
C LEU A 32 -4.97 3.02 8.92
N SER A 33 -4.64 2.61 7.69
CA SER A 33 -3.31 2.77 7.09
C SER A 33 -3.36 3.54 5.79
N ALA A 34 -2.28 4.26 5.50
CA ALA A 34 -2.05 4.91 4.21
C ALA A 34 -1.91 3.92 3.04
N GLU A 35 -1.81 2.61 3.31
CA GLU A 35 -1.74 1.56 2.29
C GLU A 35 -3.11 1.14 1.76
N ASP A 36 -4.20 1.45 2.47
CA ASP A 36 -5.55 1.00 2.14
C ASP A 36 -5.96 1.43 0.72
N ALA A 37 -5.74 2.70 0.37
CA ALA A 37 -6.25 3.25 -0.88
C ALA A 37 -5.56 2.59 -2.08
N SER A 38 -4.23 2.50 -2.03
CA SER A 38 -3.44 1.95 -3.13
C SER A 38 -3.67 0.44 -3.27
N MET A 39 -3.81 -0.28 -2.15
CA MET A 39 -4.08 -1.70 -2.16
C MET A 39 -5.47 -2.00 -2.72
N GLN A 40 -6.50 -1.29 -2.25
CA GLN A 40 -7.87 -1.45 -2.75
C GLN A 40 -7.95 -1.16 -4.26
N ILE A 41 -7.32 -0.10 -4.74
CA ILE A 41 -7.31 0.20 -6.18
C ILE A 41 -6.59 -0.91 -6.95
N THR A 42 -5.42 -1.33 -6.47
CA THR A 42 -4.60 -2.35 -7.13
C THR A 42 -5.32 -3.70 -7.21
N MET A 43 -5.93 -4.16 -6.12
CA MET A 43 -6.66 -5.45 -6.11
C MET A 43 -7.84 -5.44 -7.07
N ARG A 44 -8.59 -4.32 -7.13
CA ARG A 44 -9.72 -4.19 -8.07
C ARG A 44 -9.28 -4.13 -9.53
N LEU A 45 -8.11 -3.53 -9.83
CA LEU A 45 -7.54 -3.55 -11.18
C LEU A 45 -7.10 -4.96 -11.59
N ILE A 46 -6.45 -5.70 -10.68
CA ILE A 46 -6.03 -7.08 -10.90
C ILE A 46 -7.27 -7.97 -11.09
N GLU A 47 -8.26 -7.89 -10.20
CA GLU A 47 -9.53 -8.62 -10.28
C GLU A 47 -10.18 -8.40 -11.65
N ARG A 48 -10.33 -7.14 -12.09
CA ARG A 48 -10.93 -6.82 -13.39
C ARG A 48 -10.17 -7.45 -14.56
N ALA A 49 -8.83 -7.44 -14.50
CA ALA A 49 -8.00 -8.08 -15.52
C ALA A 49 -8.14 -9.60 -15.52
N LEU A 50 -8.24 -10.22 -14.34
CA LEU A 50 -8.43 -11.66 -14.16
C LEU A 50 -9.81 -12.12 -14.65
N VAL A 51 -10.89 -11.41 -14.27
CA VAL A 51 -12.26 -11.66 -14.76
C VAL A 51 -12.29 -11.60 -16.29
N LYS A 52 -11.73 -10.56 -16.90
CA LYS A 52 -11.71 -10.40 -18.36
C LYS A 52 -10.99 -11.55 -19.07
N ARG A 53 -10.00 -12.17 -18.41
CA ARG A 53 -9.20 -13.27 -18.95
C ARG A 53 -9.73 -14.65 -18.55
N GLY A 54 -10.77 -14.74 -17.71
CA GLY A 54 -11.24 -16.01 -17.15
C GLY A 54 -10.17 -16.74 -16.34
N ARG A 55 -9.30 -15.99 -15.63
CA ARG A 55 -8.17 -16.54 -14.85
C ARG A 55 -8.34 -16.28 -13.36
N ARG A 56 -7.60 -17.04 -12.55
CA ARG A 56 -7.34 -16.76 -11.14
C ARG A 56 -5.87 -16.44 -10.90
N ALA A 57 -5.55 -15.84 -9.76
CA ALA A 57 -4.18 -15.58 -9.32
C ALA A 57 -3.98 -15.88 -7.83
N ASN A 58 -2.75 -16.28 -7.49
CA ASN A 58 -2.27 -16.33 -6.11
C ASN A 58 -1.47 -15.06 -5.83
N VAL A 59 -2.04 -14.16 -5.04
CA VAL A 59 -1.42 -12.88 -4.70
C VAL A 59 -0.59 -13.06 -3.45
N VAL A 60 0.72 -12.86 -3.54
CA VAL A 60 1.64 -13.03 -2.42
C VAL A 60 2.13 -11.66 -1.93
N CYS A 61 2.13 -11.45 -0.63
CA CYS A 61 2.76 -10.31 0.03
C CYS A 61 3.53 -10.77 1.25
N SER A 62 4.78 -10.36 1.31
CA SER A 62 5.64 -10.50 2.49
C SER A 62 5.58 -9.19 3.28
N THR A 63 5.33 -9.24 4.59
CA THR A 63 5.18 -8.02 5.41
C THR A 63 5.60 -8.18 6.87
N THR A 64 5.92 -7.06 7.51
CA THR A 64 6.01 -6.92 8.97
C THR A 64 4.93 -6.00 9.56
N GLY A 65 3.90 -5.63 8.79
CA GLY A 65 2.91 -4.67 9.30
C GLY A 65 1.75 -4.36 8.35
N GLU A 66 1.48 -3.07 8.16
CA GLU A 66 0.23 -2.54 7.61
C GLU A 66 -0.14 -3.06 6.21
N ALA A 67 0.85 -3.35 5.36
CA ALA A 67 0.60 -3.83 4.00
C ALA A 67 -0.13 -5.18 3.98
N GLY A 68 0.07 -6.04 4.99
CA GLY A 68 -0.63 -7.31 5.11
C GLY A 68 -2.12 -7.12 5.40
N GLY A 69 -2.45 -6.30 6.39
CA GLY A 69 -3.84 -5.94 6.71
C GLY A 69 -4.54 -5.32 5.51
N ALA A 70 -3.91 -4.34 4.86
CA ALA A 70 -4.47 -3.71 3.67
C ALA A 70 -4.73 -4.72 2.55
N LEU A 71 -3.84 -5.71 2.34
CA LEU A 71 -4.05 -6.78 1.35
C LEU A 71 -5.21 -7.69 1.76
N ALA A 72 -5.23 -8.13 3.02
CA ALA A 72 -6.28 -8.98 3.56
C ALA A 72 -7.66 -8.35 3.34
N SER A 73 -7.79 -7.08 3.73
CA SER A 73 -9.00 -6.29 3.53
C SER A 73 -9.37 -6.08 2.05
N ALA A 74 -8.40 -5.72 1.21
CA ALA A 74 -8.65 -5.43 -0.19
C ALA A 74 -9.00 -6.66 -1.04
N SER A 75 -8.54 -7.85 -0.62
CA SER A 75 -8.70 -9.12 -1.34
C SER A 75 -9.79 -10.02 -0.78
N SER A 76 -10.23 -9.79 0.46
CA SER A 76 -11.32 -10.55 1.10
C SER A 76 -12.57 -10.57 0.20
N GLY A 77 -13.07 -11.79 -0.06
CA GLY A 77 -14.26 -12.04 -0.88
C GLY A 77 -14.06 -12.00 -2.40
N LEU A 78 -12.84 -11.70 -2.89
CA LEU A 78 -12.56 -11.66 -4.32
C LEU A 78 -12.41 -13.07 -4.91
N LYS A 79 -13.43 -13.51 -5.66
CA LYS A 79 -13.48 -14.87 -6.24
C LYS A 79 -12.42 -15.17 -7.31
N THR A 80 -11.65 -14.18 -7.76
CA THR A 80 -10.60 -14.39 -8.75
C THR A 80 -9.21 -14.55 -8.15
N MET A 81 -9.05 -14.44 -6.83
CA MET A 81 -7.72 -14.52 -6.23
C MET A 81 -7.72 -15.09 -4.82
N ASP A 82 -6.59 -15.69 -4.49
CA ASP A 82 -6.23 -16.11 -3.14
C ASP A 82 -5.07 -15.23 -2.67
N ALA A 83 -5.21 -14.62 -1.49
CA ALA A 83 -4.20 -13.74 -0.92
C ALA A 83 -3.37 -14.47 0.13
N TRP A 84 -2.07 -14.53 -0.08
CA TRP A 84 -1.09 -15.19 0.77
C TRP A 84 -0.23 -14.13 1.46
N ILE A 85 -0.44 -13.95 2.76
CA ILE A 85 0.21 -12.90 3.55
C ILE A 85 1.23 -13.58 4.46
N VAL A 86 2.50 -13.45 4.10
CA VAL A 86 3.61 -14.11 4.80
C VAL A 86 4.28 -13.11 5.74
N TYR A 87 4.31 -13.41 7.02
CA TYR A 87 4.85 -12.52 8.05
C TYR A 87 5.64 -13.30 9.10
N PRO A 88 6.65 -12.69 9.73
CA PRO A 88 7.47 -13.38 10.72
C PRO A 88 6.67 -13.61 12.00
N GLY A 89 7.01 -14.70 12.69
CA GLY A 89 6.44 -15.08 13.97
C GLY A 89 6.85 -14.16 15.12
N ASP A 90 6.75 -14.67 16.34
CA ASP A 90 7.12 -13.93 17.55
C ASP A 90 8.58 -13.42 17.42
N ASP A 91 8.87 -12.22 17.92
CA ASP A 91 10.12 -11.44 17.71
C ASP A 91 10.30 -10.77 16.33
N GLY A 92 9.36 -10.94 15.39
CA GLY A 92 9.44 -10.48 14.00
C GLY A 92 8.96 -9.03 13.70
N GLY A 93 8.53 -8.27 14.70
CA GLY A 93 8.13 -6.87 14.53
C GLY A 93 6.69 -6.61 14.09
N VAL A 94 5.81 -7.62 14.13
CA VAL A 94 4.35 -7.47 13.88
C VAL A 94 3.63 -7.24 15.20
N SER A 95 2.84 -6.17 15.31
CA SER A 95 2.01 -5.93 16.50
C SER A 95 0.76 -6.82 16.53
N GLU A 96 0.19 -7.05 17.73
CA GLU A 96 -1.05 -7.83 17.88
C GLU A 96 -2.21 -7.24 17.06
N ALA A 97 -2.30 -5.91 16.96
CA ALA A 97 -3.32 -5.24 16.15
C ALA A 97 -3.15 -5.57 14.66
N GLN A 98 -1.92 -5.48 14.13
CA GLN A 98 -1.62 -5.80 12.74
C GLN A 98 -1.81 -7.30 12.45
N GLU A 99 -1.46 -8.18 13.38
CA GLU A 99 -1.71 -9.62 13.24
C GLU A 99 -3.21 -9.91 13.15
N ARG A 100 -4.04 -9.23 13.95
CA ARG A 100 -5.51 -9.35 13.88
C ARG A 100 -6.07 -8.83 12.56
N GLU A 101 -5.54 -7.72 12.03
CA GLU A 101 -5.92 -7.20 10.71
C GLU A 101 -5.66 -8.22 9.58
N MET A 102 -4.67 -9.10 9.72
CA MET A 102 -4.36 -10.14 8.73
C MET A 102 -5.18 -11.43 8.94
N THR A 103 -5.53 -11.75 10.19
CA THR A 103 -6.00 -13.10 10.58
C THR A 103 -7.49 -13.21 10.86
N CYS A 104 -8.20 -12.10 11.05
CA CYS A 104 -9.59 -12.10 11.49
C CYS A 104 -10.60 -12.00 10.33
N HIS A 105 -10.20 -12.34 9.11
CA HIS A 105 -11.09 -12.43 7.95
C HIS A 105 -11.87 -13.75 7.94
N VAL A 106 -13.14 -13.71 7.54
CA VAL A 106 -14.03 -14.89 7.53
C VAL A 106 -14.06 -15.58 6.16
N GLU A 107 -13.55 -14.90 5.13
CA GLU A 107 -13.54 -15.40 3.76
C GLU A 107 -12.38 -16.36 3.52
N ASP A 108 -12.67 -17.49 2.86
CA ASP A 108 -11.72 -18.58 2.64
C ASP A 108 -10.54 -18.23 1.71
N ASN A 109 -10.54 -17.05 1.09
CA ASN A 109 -9.54 -16.65 0.11
C ASN A 109 -8.40 -15.81 0.68
N VAL A 110 -8.36 -15.60 2.01
CA VAL A 110 -7.30 -14.88 2.72
C VAL A 110 -6.51 -15.87 3.58
N HIS A 111 -5.22 -15.99 3.30
CA HIS A 111 -4.31 -16.99 3.86
C HIS A 111 -3.13 -16.32 4.58
N PRO A 112 -3.29 -15.95 5.86
CA PRO A 112 -2.18 -15.49 6.68
C PRO A 112 -1.23 -16.67 7.02
N VAL A 113 0.07 -16.46 6.82
CA VAL A 113 1.13 -17.45 7.04
C VAL A 113 2.16 -16.88 8.01
N LYS A 114 2.06 -17.28 9.28
CA LYS A 114 3.03 -16.94 10.34
C LYS A 114 4.25 -17.86 10.25
N VAL A 115 5.43 -17.29 10.02
CA VAL A 115 6.69 -18.05 9.88
C VAL A 115 7.41 -18.14 11.22
N SER A 116 7.48 -19.34 11.80
CA SER A 116 8.09 -19.55 13.12
C SER A 116 9.63 -19.58 13.13
N ALA A 117 10.27 -19.77 11.97
CA ALA A 117 11.72 -19.94 11.85
C ALA A 117 12.29 -18.96 10.82
N CYS A 118 12.54 -17.73 11.25
CA CYS A 118 13.17 -16.66 10.47
C CYS A 118 14.15 -15.88 11.37
N PRO A 119 15.36 -16.43 11.65
CA PRO A 119 16.33 -15.81 12.55
C PRO A 119 16.77 -14.40 12.10
N ASP A 120 16.79 -14.12 10.79
CA ASP A 120 17.08 -12.80 10.23
C ASP A 120 15.79 -12.00 9.94
N GLY A 121 14.68 -12.42 10.54
CA GLY A 121 13.37 -11.79 10.48
C GLY A 121 12.82 -11.68 9.07
N MET A 122 12.46 -10.46 8.67
CA MET A 122 11.85 -10.20 7.36
C MET A 122 12.76 -10.58 6.19
N SER A 123 14.08 -10.48 6.37
CA SER A 123 15.06 -10.77 5.32
C SER A 123 14.96 -12.22 4.83
N ASP A 124 14.73 -13.17 5.73
CA ASP A 124 14.55 -14.59 5.39
C ASP A 124 13.28 -14.81 4.56
N ILE A 125 12.20 -14.15 4.95
CA ILE A 125 10.90 -14.26 4.26
C ILE A 125 11.01 -13.64 2.86
N ASP A 126 11.62 -12.46 2.74
CA ASP A 126 11.84 -11.81 1.46
C ASP A 126 12.78 -12.62 0.54
N ALA A 127 13.77 -13.32 1.10
CA ALA A 127 14.62 -14.22 0.34
C ALA A 127 13.82 -15.38 -0.27
N VAL A 128 12.93 -16.01 0.52
CA VAL A 128 12.07 -17.12 0.07
C VAL A 128 11.04 -16.63 -0.95
N VAL A 129 10.31 -15.55 -0.66
CA VAL A 129 9.33 -14.97 -1.60
C VAL A 129 10.03 -14.51 -2.87
N GLY A 130 11.22 -13.91 -2.76
CA GLY A 130 12.04 -13.53 -3.90
C GLY A 130 12.47 -14.73 -4.75
N ALA A 131 12.83 -15.86 -4.14
CA ALA A 131 13.14 -17.09 -4.87
C ALA A 131 11.92 -17.64 -5.61
N LEU A 132 10.75 -17.69 -4.96
CA LEU A 132 9.48 -18.06 -5.60
C LEU A 132 9.14 -17.14 -6.77
N MET A 133 9.40 -15.84 -6.65
CA MET A 133 9.13 -14.89 -7.73
C MET A 133 10.11 -14.99 -8.92
N ARG A 134 11.29 -15.58 -8.72
CA ARG A 134 12.27 -15.84 -9.79
C ARG A 134 12.01 -17.18 -10.50
N ASP A 135 11.26 -18.09 -9.91
CA ASP A 135 10.85 -19.34 -10.55
C ASP A 135 9.69 -19.08 -11.53
N GLU A 136 10.03 -18.93 -12.81
CA GLU A 136 9.04 -18.65 -13.85
C GLU A 136 8.04 -19.79 -14.04
N ALA A 137 8.50 -21.05 -13.98
CA ALA A 137 7.63 -22.21 -14.18
C ALA A 137 6.58 -22.27 -13.08
N PHE A 138 7.02 -22.17 -11.82
CA PHE A 138 6.13 -22.17 -10.66
C PHE A 138 5.15 -20.99 -10.70
N ARG A 139 5.63 -19.77 -11.02
CA ARG A 139 4.75 -18.60 -11.13
C ARG A 139 3.69 -18.75 -12.20
N MET A 140 4.04 -19.31 -13.35
CA MET A 140 3.11 -19.46 -14.47
C MET A 140 2.09 -20.57 -14.22
N GLU A 141 2.53 -21.68 -13.64
CA GLU A 141 1.69 -22.82 -13.25
C GLU A 141 0.64 -22.40 -12.21
N HIS A 142 1.05 -21.69 -11.16
CA HIS A 142 0.16 -21.30 -10.07
C HIS A 142 -0.40 -19.87 -10.19
N GLY A 143 -0.05 -19.12 -11.23
CA GLY A 143 -0.52 -17.73 -11.41
C GLY A 143 -0.10 -16.79 -10.28
N LEU A 144 1.16 -16.86 -9.84
CA LEU A 144 1.67 -16.01 -8.75
C LEU A 144 1.80 -14.55 -9.19
N VAL A 145 1.33 -13.65 -8.33
CA VAL A 145 1.48 -12.20 -8.47
C VAL A 145 2.00 -11.64 -7.16
N CYS A 146 3.12 -10.93 -7.18
CA CYS A 146 3.60 -10.18 -6.02
C CYS A 146 3.05 -8.75 -6.05
N VAL A 147 2.53 -8.30 -4.91
CA VAL A 147 1.91 -6.97 -4.75
C VAL A 147 2.63 -6.11 -3.71
N ASN A 148 3.91 -6.37 -3.46
CA ASN A 148 4.76 -5.54 -2.61
C ASN A 148 4.95 -4.11 -3.20
N SER A 149 5.67 -3.25 -2.49
CA SER A 149 5.84 -1.81 -2.79
C SER A 149 6.44 -1.48 -4.17
N CYS A 150 7.05 -2.44 -4.87
CA CYS A 150 7.54 -2.28 -6.24
C CYS A 150 6.44 -2.42 -7.33
N ASN A 151 5.21 -2.78 -6.96
CA ASN A 151 4.13 -2.93 -7.92
C ASN A 151 3.73 -1.56 -8.51
N VAL A 152 3.87 -1.42 -9.83
CA VAL A 152 3.59 -0.15 -10.53
C VAL A 152 2.15 0.35 -10.33
N ALA A 153 1.17 -0.55 -10.20
CA ALA A 153 -0.21 -0.14 -9.97
C ALA A 153 -0.39 0.49 -8.58
N ARG A 154 0.32 0.00 -7.56
CA ARG A 154 0.30 0.60 -6.22
C ARG A 154 0.90 2.00 -6.24
N VAL A 155 2.07 2.13 -6.84
CA VAL A 155 2.77 3.41 -7.00
C VAL A 155 1.89 4.45 -7.70
N LEU A 156 1.31 4.09 -8.85
CA LEU A 156 0.44 5.00 -9.61
C LEU A 156 -0.84 5.36 -8.85
N SER A 157 -1.29 4.50 -7.94
CA SER A 157 -2.47 4.76 -7.10
C SER A 157 -2.25 5.84 -6.04
N TYR A 158 -0.99 6.17 -5.71
CA TYR A 158 -0.69 7.29 -4.80
C TYR A 158 -0.71 8.66 -5.50
N VAL A 159 -0.53 8.72 -6.82
CA VAL A 159 -0.45 9.98 -7.59
C VAL A 159 -1.67 10.90 -7.35
N PRO A 160 -2.92 10.40 -7.37
CA PRO A 160 -4.10 11.25 -7.15
C PRO A 160 -4.13 11.97 -5.79
N VAL A 161 -3.51 11.40 -4.74
CA VAL A 161 -3.45 12.02 -3.41
C VAL A 161 -2.73 13.37 -3.47
N PHE A 162 -1.66 13.49 -4.28
CA PHE A 162 -0.92 14.74 -4.41
C PHE A 162 -1.77 15.84 -5.06
N PHE A 163 -2.46 15.52 -6.16
CA PHE A 163 -3.36 16.47 -6.82
C PHE A 163 -4.52 16.86 -5.92
N TYR A 164 -5.12 15.87 -5.25
CA TYR A 164 -6.22 16.09 -4.33
C TYR A 164 -5.79 17.02 -3.19
N ALA A 165 -4.71 16.69 -2.48
CA ALA A 165 -4.24 17.47 -1.35
C ALA A 165 -3.80 18.88 -1.77
N TYR A 166 -3.15 19.02 -2.92
CA TYR A 166 -2.84 20.34 -3.51
C TYR A 166 -4.10 21.18 -3.69
N SER A 167 -5.15 20.62 -4.28
CA SER A 167 -6.43 21.32 -4.52
C SER A 167 -7.17 21.72 -3.24
N ARG A 168 -6.88 21.08 -2.10
CA ARG A 168 -7.44 21.43 -0.79
C ARG A 168 -6.65 22.52 -0.06
N VAL A 169 -5.38 22.72 -0.41
CA VAL A 169 -4.48 23.68 0.24
C VAL A 169 -4.29 24.96 -0.58
N VAL A 170 -4.33 24.86 -1.90
CA VAL A 170 -4.10 25.99 -2.82
C VAL A 170 -5.42 26.44 -3.42
N SER A 171 -5.74 27.73 -3.22
CA SER A 171 -6.92 28.35 -3.83
C SER A 171 -6.79 28.44 -5.35
N LYS A 172 -7.92 28.61 -6.06
CA LYS A 172 -7.90 28.68 -7.53
C LYS A 172 -7.09 29.86 -8.05
N GLU A 173 -7.08 30.95 -7.29
CA GLU A 173 -6.35 32.19 -7.57
C GLU A 173 -4.84 32.02 -7.39
N GLU A 174 -4.41 31.01 -6.63
CA GLU A 174 -3.01 30.69 -6.34
C GLU A 174 -2.51 29.46 -7.12
N TYR A 175 -3.27 28.92 -8.08
CA TYR A 175 -2.81 27.80 -8.90
C TYR A 175 -1.48 28.14 -9.59
N GLY A 176 -0.51 27.23 -9.45
CA GLY A 176 0.88 27.47 -9.85
C GLY A 176 1.80 27.77 -8.65
N ARG A 177 1.25 28.13 -7.48
CA ARG A 177 2.03 28.24 -6.25
C ARG A 177 2.60 26.88 -5.87
N GLU A 178 3.92 26.83 -5.68
CA GLU A 178 4.59 25.63 -5.21
C GLU A 178 4.26 25.36 -3.74
N ILE A 179 4.02 24.10 -3.39
CA ILE A 179 3.90 23.64 -1.99
C ILE A 179 4.82 22.45 -1.72
N VAL A 180 5.16 22.25 -0.46
CA VAL A 180 6.04 21.16 -0.02
C VAL A 180 5.21 20.05 0.62
N PHE A 181 5.35 18.83 0.11
CA PHE A 181 4.88 17.61 0.76
C PHE A 181 6.02 17.01 1.58
N SER A 182 5.83 16.87 2.88
CA SER A 182 6.73 16.09 3.74
C SER A 182 6.15 14.70 3.90
N VAL A 183 6.81 13.69 3.34
CA VAL A 183 6.35 12.30 3.32
C VAL A 183 7.18 11.48 4.31
N PRO A 184 6.57 10.82 5.31
CA PRO A 184 7.25 9.84 6.14
C PRO A 184 7.72 8.65 5.27
N SER A 185 9.02 8.59 5.00
CA SER A 185 9.56 7.70 3.97
C SER A 185 9.79 6.29 4.52
N SER A 186 9.36 5.30 3.74
CA SER A 186 9.71 3.88 3.92
C SER A 186 10.26 3.31 2.62
N ALA A 187 9.40 2.75 1.77
CA ALA A 187 9.76 2.07 0.51
C ALA A 187 9.79 3.00 -0.71
N PHE A 188 9.84 4.32 -0.51
CA PHE A 188 9.93 5.35 -1.56
C PHE A 188 8.74 5.43 -2.54
N GLY A 189 7.63 4.74 -2.25
CA GLY A 189 6.46 4.65 -3.14
C GLY A 189 5.70 5.96 -3.28
N TYR A 190 5.44 6.66 -2.17
CA TYR A 190 4.77 7.96 -2.16
C TYR A 190 5.68 9.03 -2.77
N GLU A 191 6.97 9.01 -2.47
CA GLU A 191 7.98 9.93 -2.99
C GLU A 191 8.06 9.86 -4.50
N PHE A 192 8.13 8.64 -5.04
CA PHE A 192 8.14 8.44 -6.48
C PHE A 192 6.79 8.83 -7.11
N ALA A 193 5.65 8.58 -6.46
CA ALA A 193 4.36 9.07 -6.94
C ALA A 193 4.28 10.62 -6.94
N GLY A 194 4.88 11.28 -5.95
CA GLY A 194 5.01 12.74 -5.92
C GLY A 194 5.93 13.25 -7.03
N HIS A 195 7.01 12.52 -7.33
CA HIS A 195 7.86 12.80 -8.49
C HIS A 195 7.06 12.71 -9.80
N VAL A 196 6.26 11.65 -9.98
CA VAL A 196 5.37 11.49 -11.13
C VAL A 196 4.35 12.64 -11.21
N ALA A 197 3.73 13.01 -10.09
CA ALA A 197 2.80 14.15 -10.04
C ALA A 197 3.48 15.47 -10.47
N ARG A 198 4.73 15.69 -10.03
CA ARG A 198 5.54 16.84 -10.46
C ARG A 198 5.85 16.80 -11.96
N MET A 199 6.20 15.63 -12.51
CA MET A 199 6.41 15.45 -13.95
C MET A 199 5.14 15.69 -14.76
N MET A 200 3.96 15.45 -14.17
CA MET A 200 2.66 15.77 -14.77
C MET A 200 2.31 17.27 -14.70
N GLY A 201 3.17 18.11 -14.12
CA GLY A 201 3.00 19.57 -14.05
C GLY A 201 2.43 20.10 -12.73
N LEU A 202 2.26 19.26 -11.71
CA LEU A 202 1.83 19.74 -10.40
C LEU A 202 2.98 20.51 -9.72
N PRO A 203 2.78 21.76 -9.28
CA PRO A 203 3.84 22.58 -8.68
C PRO A 203 4.06 22.16 -7.22
N ILE A 204 4.84 21.11 -7.02
CA ILE A 204 5.16 20.55 -5.71
C ILE A 204 6.64 20.23 -5.56
N ALA A 205 7.13 20.36 -4.34
CA ALA A 205 8.35 19.74 -3.86
C ALA A 205 8.01 18.60 -2.90
N VAL A 206 8.84 17.55 -2.88
CA VAL A 206 8.68 16.39 -1.99
C VAL A 206 9.92 16.26 -1.12
N VAL A 207 9.72 16.20 0.18
CA VAL A 207 10.75 15.98 1.19
C VAL A 207 10.53 14.60 1.81
N CYS A 208 11.59 13.80 1.85
CA CYS A 208 11.60 12.49 2.48
C CYS A 208 11.90 12.69 3.97
N ALA A 209 10.93 12.39 4.85
CA ALA A 209 11.12 12.39 6.29
C ALA A 209 11.49 10.98 6.75
N CYS A 210 12.78 10.73 6.89
CA CYS A 210 13.31 9.43 7.31
C CYS A 210 13.44 9.33 8.83
N ASN A 211 13.25 8.12 9.36
CA ASN A 211 13.59 7.78 10.74
C ASN A 211 15.10 7.40 10.85
N PRO A 212 15.63 7.03 12.03
CA PRO A 212 17.04 6.67 12.20
C PRO A 212 17.52 5.44 11.40
N ASN A 213 16.60 4.65 10.86
CA ASN A 213 16.90 3.50 10.00
C ASN A 213 17.00 3.88 8.52
N GLY A 214 16.74 5.15 8.17
CA GLY A 214 16.93 5.64 6.80
C GLY A 214 18.40 5.67 6.43
N ALA A 215 18.75 5.05 5.31
CA ALA A 215 20.02 5.32 4.65
C ALA A 215 20.01 6.78 4.19
N ALA A 216 20.84 7.62 4.82
CA ALA A 216 21.15 8.96 4.33
C ALA A 216 22.01 8.88 3.06
#